data_AF-A0A418E9F3-F1
#
_entry.id   AF-A0A418E9F3-F1
#
_cell.length_a   1.000
_cell.length_b   1.000
_cell.length_c   1.000
_cell.angle_alpha   90.00
_cell.angle_beta   90.00
_cell.angle_gamma   90.00
#
_symmetry.space_group_name_H-M   'P 1'
#
loop_
_entity.id
_entity.type
_entity.pdbx_description
1 polymer ?
#
loop_
_entity_poly.entity_id
_entity_poly.type
_entity_poly.pdbx_seq_one_letter_code
_entity_poly.pdbx_strand_id
1 'polypeptide(L)'
;MFSQSDTRAAGEATLQLCMKIPGFALLCLQLLNEAQYQLPAPIRLMVALSLKNAVSTSWVGRGTRQYVISAEEKDNVRRGLLGHMDESSSAVATQLATRALRVLKSVVKELASRRLMSHRAIFNDMSVAVCPFLASVWKSQVAQLSAGNQDVLGNVLSTTKVLHHLVLHGFKVLVPLDVIPFVFSAYFDTFRALTTYISTLPPDTPGVDVLNKIRVSIAGLVVAVQKAHPIEFRAYLGPFLTQFYTTLTDPAPSPDRLVVHLLSYLTNVVGCLLYQQSPSTHATSRTVITAAGDVQLTDHMVDECKAQIGAFGSDMTLLSALLELVVVRYMRLTPDDIAQWTDDPEGYSTLQESLTADGSVRACAEMLYLSLLQTHRDALTPSVLGMMHSTSKWMASPTSAPDDILRADAVLLAAGLSSYDLHESFDFEPW
;
A
#
# COMPACT_ATOMS: atom_id res chain seq x y z
N MET A 1 46.42 -9.06 -27.11
CA MET A 1 45.81 -7.72 -26.92
C MET A 1 44.39 -7.99 -26.46
N PHE A 2 44.08 -7.80 -25.17
CA PHE A 2 42.73 -8.09 -24.66
C PHE A 2 41.70 -7.13 -25.28
N SER A 3 40.52 -7.62 -25.63
CA SER A 3 39.46 -6.75 -26.14
C SER A 3 38.98 -5.82 -25.01
N GLN A 4 38.47 -4.63 -25.36
CA GLN A 4 37.86 -3.73 -24.36
C GLN A 4 36.72 -4.41 -23.59
N SER A 5 36.03 -5.39 -24.19
CA SER A 5 34.96 -6.15 -23.54
C SER A 5 35.48 -7.10 -22.46
N ASP A 6 36.60 -7.78 -22.71
CA ASP A 6 37.23 -8.70 -21.75
C ASP A 6 37.79 -7.93 -20.54
N THR A 7 38.33 -6.75 -20.80
CA THR A 7 38.87 -5.86 -19.77
C THR A 7 37.75 -5.33 -18.86
N ARG A 8 36.56 -5.06 -19.43
CA ARG A 8 35.39 -4.60 -18.67
C ARG A 8 34.80 -5.71 -17.80
N ALA A 9 34.67 -6.92 -18.34
CA ALA A 9 34.18 -8.08 -17.61
C ALA A 9 35.11 -8.47 -16.46
N ALA A 10 36.44 -8.45 -16.68
CA ALA A 10 37.43 -8.67 -15.64
C ALA A 10 37.36 -7.59 -14.55
N GLY A 11 37.25 -6.31 -14.93
CA GLY A 11 37.13 -5.20 -13.98
C GLY A 11 35.86 -5.28 -13.11
N GLU A 12 34.74 -5.70 -13.69
CA GLU A 12 33.48 -5.88 -12.95
C GLU A 12 33.55 -7.05 -11.97
N ALA A 13 34.20 -8.16 -12.35
CA ALA A 13 34.48 -9.28 -11.46
C ALA A 13 35.40 -8.87 -10.28
N THR A 14 36.43 -8.06 -10.54
CA THR A 14 37.29 -7.52 -9.49
C THR A 14 36.51 -6.60 -8.54
N LEU A 15 35.68 -5.70 -9.06
CA LEU A 15 34.83 -4.82 -8.24
C LEU A 15 33.89 -5.61 -7.33
N GLN A 16 33.29 -6.70 -7.82
CA GLN A 16 32.43 -7.57 -7.01
C GLN A 16 33.18 -8.25 -5.84
N LEU A 17 34.47 -8.56 -6.03
CA LEU A 17 35.31 -9.03 -4.94
C LEU A 17 35.65 -7.91 -3.95
N CYS A 18 35.98 -6.72 -4.45
CA CYS A 18 36.29 -5.55 -3.63
C CYS A 18 35.12 -5.11 -2.74
N MET A 19 33.87 -5.30 -3.19
CA MET A 19 32.66 -4.98 -2.42
C MET A 19 32.54 -5.79 -1.11
N LYS A 20 33.31 -6.87 -0.95
CA LYS A 20 33.35 -7.70 0.26
C LYS A 20 34.45 -7.27 1.24
N ILE A 21 35.25 -6.26 0.89
CA ILE A 21 36.35 -5.78 1.72
C ILE A 21 35.80 -4.78 2.77
N PRO A 22 36.16 -4.93 4.06
CA PRO A 22 35.84 -3.95 5.10
C PRO A 22 36.27 -2.52 4.72
N GLY A 23 35.39 -1.55 4.89
CA GLY A 23 35.64 -0.14 4.56
C GLY A 23 35.38 0.23 3.10
N PHE A 24 35.02 -0.72 2.23
CA PHE A 24 34.77 -0.43 0.81
C PHE A 24 33.62 0.58 0.61
N ALA A 25 32.55 0.48 1.40
CA ALA A 25 31.42 1.40 1.28
C ALA A 25 31.80 2.81 1.74
N LEU A 26 32.60 2.91 2.80
CA LEU A 26 33.12 4.19 3.26
C LEU A 26 34.07 4.82 2.23
N LEU A 27 34.95 4.03 1.62
CA LEU A 27 35.88 4.49 0.60
C LEU A 27 35.15 5.05 -0.62
N CYS A 28 34.15 4.33 -1.12
CA CYS A 28 33.36 4.82 -2.24
C CYS A 28 32.66 6.14 -1.91
N LEU A 29 32.21 6.30 -0.67
CA LEU A 29 31.59 7.54 -0.23
C LEU A 29 32.60 8.70 -0.13
N GLN A 30 33.81 8.45 0.34
CA GLN A 30 34.89 9.45 0.34
C GLN A 30 35.26 9.88 -1.08
N LEU A 31 35.35 8.92 -2.02
CA LEU A 31 35.66 9.19 -3.43
C LEU A 31 34.57 10.02 -4.14
N LEU A 32 33.35 10.06 -3.62
CA LEU A 32 32.28 10.90 -4.17
C LEU A 32 32.35 12.35 -3.70
N ASN A 33 33.19 12.67 -2.71
CA ASN A 33 33.38 14.02 -2.19
C ASN A 33 34.18 14.88 -3.17
N GLU A 34 33.50 15.72 -3.94
CA GLU A 34 34.15 16.61 -4.93
C GLU A 34 35.15 17.58 -4.31
N ALA A 35 34.96 17.97 -3.04
CA ALA A 35 35.89 18.84 -2.33
C ALA A 35 37.24 18.16 -2.05
N GLN A 36 37.27 16.82 -2.02
CA GLN A 36 38.45 16.03 -1.68
C GLN A 36 39.04 15.29 -2.90
N TYR A 37 38.19 14.87 -3.85
CA TYR A 37 38.60 14.11 -5.04
C TYR A 37 37.89 14.62 -6.29
N GLN A 38 38.65 15.23 -7.21
CA GLN A 38 38.14 15.65 -8.52
C GLN A 38 38.21 14.48 -9.51
N LEU A 39 37.21 13.60 -9.44
CA LEU A 39 37.09 12.45 -10.35
C LEU A 39 36.28 12.83 -11.62
N PRO A 40 36.61 12.27 -12.80
CA PRO A 40 35.76 12.40 -13.99
C PRO A 40 34.36 11.82 -13.76
N ALA A 41 33.32 12.45 -14.34
CA ALA A 41 31.92 12.06 -14.16
C ALA A 41 31.61 10.55 -14.41
N PRO A 42 32.18 9.87 -15.43
CA PRO A 42 31.97 8.43 -15.62
C PRO A 42 32.51 7.58 -14.47
N ILE A 43 33.63 7.99 -13.86
CA ILE A 43 34.25 7.30 -12.73
C ILE A 43 33.43 7.54 -11.47
N ARG A 44 32.93 8.76 -11.26
CA ARG A 44 32.03 9.10 -10.14
C ARG A 44 30.73 8.30 -10.19
N LEU A 45 30.14 8.18 -11.39
CA LEU A 45 28.97 7.34 -11.59
C LEU A 45 29.26 5.87 -11.26
N MET A 46 30.42 5.35 -11.67
CA MET A 46 30.83 3.98 -11.35
C MET A 46 31.03 3.79 -9.86
N VAL A 47 31.72 4.70 -9.16
CA VAL A 47 31.92 4.69 -7.71
C VAL A 47 30.57 4.71 -6.98
N ALA A 48 29.64 5.57 -7.42
CA ALA A 48 28.28 5.54 -6.93
C ALA A 48 27.71 4.13 -7.16
N LEU A 49 27.55 3.67 -8.40
CA LEU A 49 26.94 2.37 -8.70
C LEU A 49 27.55 1.21 -7.87
N SER A 50 28.87 1.15 -7.70
CA SER A 50 29.57 0.18 -6.85
C SER A 50 29.16 0.27 -5.38
N LEU A 51 29.10 1.48 -4.81
CA LEU A 51 28.55 1.68 -3.46
C LEU A 51 27.09 1.18 -3.38
N LYS A 52 26.31 1.18 -4.48
CA LYS A 52 24.85 0.93 -4.43
C LYS A 52 24.65 -0.54 -4.39
N ASN A 53 25.44 -1.23 -5.20
CA ASN A 53 25.52 -2.66 -5.21
C ASN A 53 25.99 -3.13 -3.83
N ALA A 54 27.04 -2.53 -3.25
CA ALA A 54 27.60 -2.98 -1.97
C ALA A 54 26.61 -2.83 -0.82
N VAL A 55 25.93 -1.68 -0.75
CA VAL A 55 24.86 -1.43 0.22
C VAL A 55 23.62 -2.28 -0.08
N SER A 56 23.31 -2.59 -1.35
CA SER A 56 22.16 -3.45 -1.66
C SER A 56 22.37 -4.89 -1.22
N THR A 57 23.60 -5.40 -1.36
CA THR A 57 23.93 -6.81 -1.12
C THR A 57 24.33 -7.09 0.33
N SER A 58 24.99 -6.14 1.00
CA SER A 58 25.73 -6.42 2.24
C SER A 58 25.28 -5.57 3.45
N TRP A 59 24.20 -4.79 3.33
CA TRP A 59 23.72 -3.93 4.42
C TRP A 59 22.91 -4.67 5.48
N VAL A 60 22.11 -5.66 5.07
CA VAL A 60 21.28 -6.49 5.96
C VAL A 60 21.71 -7.94 5.78
N GLY A 61 22.10 -8.62 6.87
CA GLY A 61 22.41 -10.04 6.80
C GLY A 61 21.14 -10.86 6.56
N ARG A 62 21.03 -11.50 5.40
CA ARG A 62 20.03 -12.54 5.13
C ARG A 62 20.75 -13.82 4.73
N GLY A 63 20.44 -14.92 5.41
CA GLY A 63 21.01 -16.25 5.13
C GLY A 63 22.39 -16.51 5.76
N THR A 64 22.94 -17.69 5.47
CA THR A 64 24.14 -18.24 6.12
C THR A 64 25.47 -17.85 5.46
N ARG A 65 25.47 -17.19 4.29
CA ARG A 65 26.71 -16.83 3.56
C ARG A 65 26.55 -15.54 2.75
N GLN A 66 26.76 -14.38 3.38
CA GLN A 66 27.13 -13.16 2.66
C GLN A 66 27.85 -12.21 3.61
N TYR A 67 28.92 -11.56 3.13
CA TYR A 67 29.61 -10.50 3.86
C TYR A 67 28.60 -9.42 4.28
N VAL A 68 28.63 -9.04 5.56
CA VAL A 68 27.78 -7.99 6.14
C VAL A 68 28.66 -6.84 6.58
N ILE A 69 28.29 -5.63 6.16
CA ILE A 69 28.98 -4.39 6.54
C ILE A 69 28.87 -4.21 8.06
N SER A 70 30.00 -3.86 8.70
CA SER A 70 30.10 -3.68 10.15
C SER A 70 29.20 -2.54 10.65
N ALA A 71 28.85 -2.56 11.93
CA ALA A 71 28.04 -1.50 12.55
C ALA A 71 28.74 -0.13 12.48
N GLU A 72 30.05 -0.10 12.74
CA GLU A 72 30.88 1.11 12.67
C GLU A 72 30.93 1.70 11.26
N GLU A 73 31.12 0.86 10.25
CA GLU A 73 31.14 1.31 8.85
C GLU A 73 29.77 1.85 8.43
N LYS A 74 28.68 1.21 8.87
CA LYS A 74 27.31 1.71 8.62
C LYS A 74 27.10 3.11 9.20
N ASP A 75 27.60 3.39 10.40
CA ASP A 75 27.49 4.71 11.03
C ASP A 75 28.31 5.79 10.31
N ASN A 76 29.50 5.44 9.85
CA ASN A 76 30.32 6.34 9.04
C ASN A 76 29.65 6.63 7.68
N VAL A 77 29.10 5.62 7.02
CA VAL A 77 28.37 5.78 5.74
C VAL A 77 27.11 6.63 5.93
N ARG A 78 26.35 6.45 7.02
CA ARG A 78 25.19 7.30 7.35
C ARG A 78 25.57 8.76 7.49
N ARG A 79 26.63 9.05 8.27
CA ARG A 79 27.12 10.42 8.48
C ARG A 79 27.59 11.06 7.18
N GLY A 80 28.33 10.32 6.35
CA GLY A 80 28.86 10.84 5.11
C GLY A 80 27.83 11.04 3.99
N LEU A 81 26.75 10.25 3.95
CA LEU A 81 25.69 10.40 2.93
C LEU A 81 25.01 11.78 2.99
N LEU A 82 24.91 12.37 4.17
CA LEU A 82 24.32 13.69 4.37
C LEU A 82 25.20 14.82 3.81
N GLY A 83 26.52 14.62 3.71
CA GLY A 83 27.47 15.62 3.22
C GLY A 83 27.57 15.74 1.69
N HIS A 84 26.85 14.91 0.94
CA HIS A 84 26.93 14.85 -0.54
C HIS A 84 25.60 15.23 -1.22
N MET A 85 24.79 16.08 -0.57
CA MET A 85 23.49 16.50 -1.10
C MET A 85 23.59 17.58 -2.19
N ASP A 86 24.66 18.39 -2.21
CA ASP A 86 24.95 19.38 -3.26
C ASP A 86 25.77 18.76 -4.39
N GLU A 87 25.20 17.78 -5.07
CA GLU A 87 25.84 17.08 -6.19
C GLU A 87 25.51 17.75 -7.54
N SER A 88 26.54 18.20 -8.25
CA SER A 88 26.41 18.92 -9.53
C SER A 88 25.95 18.03 -10.69
N SER A 89 26.24 16.72 -10.66
CA SER A 89 25.79 15.78 -11.70
C SER A 89 24.43 15.16 -11.38
N SER A 90 23.41 15.43 -12.20
CA SER A 90 22.05 14.87 -12.04
C SER A 90 22.03 13.34 -11.93
N ALA A 91 22.89 12.62 -12.67
CA ALA A 91 22.97 11.17 -12.61
C ALA A 91 23.57 10.67 -11.30
N VAL A 92 24.64 11.32 -10.81
CA VAL A 92 25.27 10.99 -9.52
C VAL A 92 24.35 11.36 -8.36
N ALA A 93 23.69 12.52 -8.43
CA ALA A 93 22.70 13.00 -7.47
C ALA A 93 21.55 12.00 -7.33
N THR A 94 21.04 11.48 -8.46
CA THR A 94 19.98 10.46 -8.45
C THR A 94 20.44 9.16 -7.78
N GLN A 95 21.68 8.71 -8.04
CA GLN A 95 22.22 7.51 -7.39
C GLN A 95 22.54 7.73 -5.91
N LEU A 96 22.97 8.93 -5.51
CA LEU A 96 23.18 9.31 -4.12
C LEU A 96 21.84 9.37 -3.36
N ALA A 97 20.84 10.03 -3.93
CA ALA A 97 19.47 10.08 -3.41
C ALA A 97 18.89 8.68 -3.23
N THR A 98 19.09 7.78 -4.21
CA THR A 98 18.66 6.37 -4.10
C THR A 98 19.24 5.68 -2.85
N ARG A 99 20.51 5.93 -2.51
CA ARG A 99 21.14 5.36 -1.30
C ARG A 99 20.65 6.00 -0.04
N ALA A 100 20.61 7.34 -0.02
CA ALA A 100 20.16 8.09 1.13
C ALA A 100 18.76 7.61 1.52
N LEU A 101 17.86 7.46 0.54
CA LEU A 101 16.52 6.90 0.74
C LEU A 101 16.55 5.46 1.23
N ARG A 102 17.44 4.60 0.72
CA ARG A 102 17.54 3.20 1.17
C ARG A 102 18.05 3.08 2.61
N VAL A 103 19.06 3.87 2.97
CA VAL A 103 19.61 3.94 4.33
C VAL A 103 18.54 4.49 5.27
N LEU A 104 17.90 5.60 4.88
CA LEU A 104 16.82 6.21 5.64
C LEU A 104 15.66 5.23 5.85
N LYS A 105 15.24 4.51 4.81
CA LYS A 105 14.23 3.45 4.93
C LYS A 105 14.61 2.39 5.95
N SER A 106 15.87 1.98 5.98
CA SER A 106 16.35 0.97 6.92
C SER A 106 16.34 1.50 8.36
N VAL A 107 16.76 2.75 8.57
CA VAL A 107 16.73 3.44 9.86
C VAL A 107 15.30 3.64 10.34
N VAL A 108 14.41 4.14 9.48
CA VAL A 108 12.99 4.37 9.79
C VAL A 108 12.30 3.06 10.14
N LYS A 109 12.55 1.97 9.40
CA LYS A 109 11.96 0.65 9.72
C LYS A 109 12.44 0.11 11.06
N GLU A 110 13.74 0.23 11.34
CA GLU A 110 14.33 -0.18 12.61
C GLU A 110 13.73 0.61 13.79
N LEU A 111 13.67 1.93 13.68
CA LEU A 111 13.10 2.79 14.72
C LEU A 111 11.60 2.56 14.92
N ALA A 112 10.84 2.41 13.83
CA ALA A 112 9.41 2.11 13.88
C ALA A 112 9.09 0.76 14.54
N SER A 113 10.03 -0.21 14.50
CA SER A 113 9.85 -1.52 15.14
C SER A 113 10.00 -1.48 16.67
N ARG A 114 10.62 -0.41 17.23
CA ARG A 114 10.90 -0.31 18.66
C ARG A 114 9.64 0.09 19.42
N ARG A 115 9.25 -0.73 20.40
CA ARG A 115 7.97 -0.58 21.12
C ARG A 115 8.05 0.21 22.43
N LEU A 116 9.25 0.41 22.98
CA LEU A 116 9.45 1.16 24.23
C LEU A 116 9.10 2.65 24.06
N MET A 117 8.50 3.24 25.09
CA MET A 117 7.99 4.62 25.03
C MET A 117 9.08 5.65 24.75
N SER A 118 10.26 5.50 25.36
CA SER A 118 11.43 6.36 25.10
C SER A 118 11.87 6.32 23.64
N HIS A 119 11.88 5.15 23.02
CA HIS A 119 12.22 4.99 21.61
C HIS A 119 11.16 5.57 20.68
N ARG A 120 9.87 5.47 21.04
CA ARG A 120 8.77 6.08 20.29
C ARG A 120 8.84 7.62 20.31
N ALA A 121 9.25 8.21 21.44
CA ALA A 121 9.46 9.65 21.53
C ALA A 121 10.58 10.11 20.57
N ILE A 122 11.73 9.43 20.59
CA ILE A 122 12.84 9.71 19.67
C ILE A 122 12.41 9.58 18.21
N PHE A 123 11.63 8.54 17.89
CA PHE A 123 11.14 8.33 16.52
C PHE A 123 10.13 9.42 16.09
N ASN A 124 9.31 9.92 17.03
CA ASN A 124 8.42 11.05 16.80
C ASN A 124 9.20 12.33 16.48
N ASP A 125 10.19 12.69 17.31
CA ASP A 125 11.02 13.88 17.09
C ASP A 125 11.73 13.84 15.73
N MET A 126 12.28 12.68 15.37
CA MET A 126 12.89 12.47 14.05
C MET A 126 11.85 12.60 12.92
N SER A 127 10.63 12.06 13.12
CA SER A 127 9.58 12.11 12.10
C SER A 127 9.10 13.53 11.85
N VAL A 128 8.99 14.37 12.89
CA VAL A 128 8.66 15.79 12.78
C VAL A 128 9.68 16.53 11.90
N ALA A 129 10.97 16.25 12.07
CA ALA A 129 12.03 16.89 11.28
C ALA A 129 12.12 16.36 9.84
N VAL A 130 11.97 15.05 9.63
CA VAL A 130 12.26 14.39 8.35
C VAL A 130 11.06 14.35 7.41
N CYS A 131 9.84 14.23 7.94
CA CYS A 131 8.64 14.04 7.11
C CYS A 131 8.38 15.20 6.13
N PRO A 132 8.42 16.48 6.53
CA PRO A 132 8.20 17.61 5.61
C PRO A 132 9.20 17.65 4.45
N PHE A 133 10.48 17.41 4.76
CA PHE A 133 11.55 17.33 3.76
C PHE A 133 11.32 16.18 2.77
N LEU A 134 10.99 14.98 3.28
CA LEU A 134 10.71 13.87 2.38
C LEU A 134 9.45 14.08 1.55
N ALA A 135 8.45 14.76 2.09
CA ALA A 135 7.23 15.10 1.35
C ALA A 135 7.54 16.05 0.19
N SER A 136 8.40 17.06 0.39
CA SER A 136 8.84 17.95 -0.69
C SER A 136 9.70 17.22 -1.74
N VAL A 137 10.61 16.36 -1.30
CA VAL A 137 11.41 15.49 -2.20
C VAL A 137 10.50 14.60 -3.03
N TRP A 138 9.52 13.96 -2.40
CA TRP A 138 8.55 13.11 -3.08
C TRP A 138 7.77 13.89 -4.16
N LYS A 139 7.26 15.08 -3.83
CA LYS A 139 6.52 15.93 -4.78
C LYS A 139 7.39 16.31 -5.98
N SER A 140 8.65 16.67 -5.75
CA SER A 140 9.60 16.96 -6.82
C SER A 140 9.84 15.73 -7.72
N GLN A 141 9.98 14.54 -7.13
CA GLN A 141 10.17 13.29 -7.88
C GLN A 141 8.92 12.94 -8.71
N VAL A 142 7.72 13.14 -8.18
CA VAL A 142 6.46 12.96 -8.94
C VAL A 142 6.33 13.95 -10.08
N ALA A 143 6.74 15.21 -9.89
CA ALA A 143 6.75 16.20 -10.97
C ALA A 143 7.72 15.81 -12.09
N GLN A 144 8.92 15.31 -11.74
CA GLN A 144 9.88 14.80 -12.73
C GLN A 144 9.35 13.58 -13.47
N LEU A 145 8.68 12.66 -12.77
CA LEU A 145 8.03 11.50 -13.39
C LEU A 145 6.94 11.94 -14.38
N SER A 146 6.13 12.92 -13.99
CA SER A 146 5.07 13.49 -14.83
C SER A 146 5.63 14.21 -16.07
N ALA A 147 6.84 14.75 -15.98
CA ALA A 147 7.58 15.34 -17.11
C ALA A 147 8.27 14.27 -18.00
N GLY A 148 8.08 12.98 -17.73
CA GLY A 148 8.61 11.88 -18.55
C GLY A 148 9.95 11.30 -18.07
N ASN A 149 10.51 11.78 -16.95
CA ASN A 149 11.75 11.22 -16.41
C ASN A 149 11.48 9.88 -15.69
N GLN A 150 11.73 8.76 -16.36
CA GLN A 150 11.51 7.42 -15.79
C GLN A 150 12.59 7.00 -14.76
N ASP A 151 13.75 7.68 -14.71
CA ASP A 151 14.85 7.32 -13.81
C ASP A 151 14.49 7.50 -12.32
N VAL A 152 13.51 8.37 -12.03
CA VAL A 152 13.06 8.63 -10.66
C VAL A 152 12.04 7.62 -10.14
N LEU A 153 11.51 6.71 -10.98
CA LEU A 153 10.49 5.73 -10.59
C LEU A 153 10.84 4.98 -9.30
N GLY A 154 12.07 4.46 -9.21
CA GLY A 154 12.55 3.73 -8.05
C GLY A 154 12.67 4.60 -6.80
N ASN A 155 12.97 5.88 -6.98
CA ASN A 155 13.06 6.86 -5.90
C ASN A 155 11.67 7.24 -5.40
N VAL A 156 10.70 7.51 -6.30
CA VAL A 156 9.30 7.76 -5.93
C VAL A 156 8.78 6.61 -5.07
N LEU A 157 8.92 5.37 -5.54
CA LEU A 157 8.47 4.19 -4.78
C LEU A 157 9.14 4.07 -3.41
N SER A 158 10.44 4.37 -3.34
CA SER A 158 11.20 4.29 -2.09
C SER A 158 10.74 5.37 -1.11
N THR A 159 10.62 6.61 -1.56
CA THR A 159 10.16 7.74 -0.76
C THR A 159 8.72 7.53 -0.29
N THR A 160 7.80 7.03 -1.14
CA THR A 160 6.42 6.68 -0.73
C THR A 160 6.42 5.70 0.44
N LYS A 161 7.28 4.66 0.38
CA LYS A 161 7.39 3.65 1.46
C LYS A 161 8.01 4.21 2.74
N VAL A 162 8.94 5.16 2.65
CA VAL A 162 9.51 5.81 3.83
C VAL A 162 8.47 6.71 4.48
N LEU A 163 7.78 7.54 3.69
CA LEU A 163 6.66 8.36 4.16
C LEU A 163 5.57 7.52 4.81
N HIS A 164 5.27 6.33 4.27
CA HIS A 164 4.33 5.41 4.89
C HIS A 164 4.71 5.08 6.33
N HIS A 165 5.96 4.67 6.58
CA HIS A 165 6.41 4.35 7.94
C HIS A 165 6.47 5.57 8.86
N LEU A 166 6.86 6.73 8.35
CA LEU A 166 6.92 7.97 9.15
C LEU A 166 5.52 8.42 9.57
N VAL A 167 4.57 8.47 8.62
CA VAL A 167 3.21 8.92 8.91
C VAL A 167 2.49 7.95 9.84
N LEU A 168 2.59 6.63 9.58
CA LEU A 168 1.84 5.63 10.34
C LEU A 168 2.40 5.34 11.73
N HIS A 169 3.71 5.42 11.91
CA HIS A 169 4.36 5.02 13.17
C HIS A 169 5.07 6.16 13.90
N GLY A 170 5.33 7.26 13.20
CA GLY A 170 6.09 8.39 13.73
C GLY A 170 5.24 9.31 14.59
N PHE A 171 3.94 9.41 14.32
CA PHE A 171 3.07 10.38 14.97
C PHE A 171 2.01 9.71 15.83
N LYS A 172 1.78 10.26 17.03
CA LYS A 172 0.66 9.85 17.89
C LYS A 172 -0.66 10.53 17.48
N VAL A 173 -0.55 11.77 17.05
CA VAL A 173 -1.65 12.62 16.59
C VAL A 173 -1.18 13.30 15.31
N LEU A 174 -2.01 13.25 14.28
CA LEU A 174 -1.77 13.77 12.93
C LEU A 174 -2.29 15.20 12.75
N VAL A 175 -3.39 15.58 13.42
CA VAL A 175 -4.06 16.88 13.24
C VAL A 175 -3.12 18.10 13.33
N PRO A 176 -2.17 18.21 14.29
CA PRO A 176 -1.32 19.39 14.43
C PRO A 176 -0.24 19.54 13.33
N LEU A 177 -0.13 18.59 12.41
CA LEU A 177 0.99 18.49 11.48
C LEU A 177 0.60 18.99 10.08
N ASP A 178 1.10 20.16 9.70
CA ASP A 178 0.85 20.79 8.39
C ASP A 178 1.25 19.91 7.19
N VAL A 179 2.19 18.98 7.41
CA VAL A 179 2.63 18.03 6.38
C VAL A 179 1.56 17.01 6.01
N ILE A 180 0.61 16.70 6.91
CA ILE A 180 -0.39 15.64 6.69
C ILE A 180 -1.39 16.00 5.57
N PRO A 181 -2.01 17.21 5.57
CA PRO A 181 -2.83 17.65 4.44
C PRO A 181 -2.07 17.66 3.12
N PHE A 182 -0.81 18.09 3.13
CA PHE A 182 0.04 18.08 1.95
C PHE A 182 0.27 16.65 1.42
N VAL A 183 0.56 15.69 2.30
CA VAL A 183 0.79 14.29 1.90
C VAL A 183 -0.47 13.69 1.29
N PHE A 184 -1.63 13.80 1.94
CA PHE A 184 -2.85 13.15 1.46
C PHE A 184 -3.44 13.79 0.20
N SER A 185 -3.37 15.12 0.07
CA SER A 185 -3.75 15.79 -1.19
C SER A 185 -2.86 15.35 -2.35
N ALA A 186 -1.53 15.38 -2.15
CA ALA A 186 -0.60 14.99 -3.21
C ALA A 186 -0.69 13.49 -3.55
N TYR A 187 -0.97 12.63 -2.56
CA TYR A 187 -1.20 11.20 -2.76
C TYR A 187 -2.50 10.94 -3.52
N PHE A 188 -3.57 11.68 -3.22
CA PHE A 188 -4.83 11.59 -3.96
C PHE A 188 -4.64 11.95 -5.44
N ASP A 189 -4.05 13.11 -5.71
CA ASP A 189 -3.80 13.58 -7.08
C ASP A 189 -2.92 12.60 -7.87
N THR A 190 -1.86 12.10 -7.22
CA THR A 190 -0.93 11.16 -7.85
C THR A 190 -1.58 9.80 -8.08
N PHE A 191 -2.37 9.29 -7.13
CA PHE A 191 -3.08 8.02 -7.31
C PHE A 191 -4.06 8.08 -8.48
N ARG A 192 -4.83 9.18 -8.58
CA ARG A 192 -5.76 9.42 -9.69
C ARG A 192 -5.00 9.52 -11.01
N ALA A 193 -3.96 10.36 -11.08
CA ALA A 193 -3.16 10.54 -12.29
C ALA A 193 -2.50 9.22 -12.75
N LEU A 194 -1.96 8.44 -11.83
CA LEU A 194 -1.38 7.12 -12.13
C LEU A 194 -2.44 6.12 -12.61
N THR A 195 -3.64 6.15 -12.02
CA THR A 195 -4.74 5.26 -12.45
C THR A 195 -5.13 5.55 -13.90
N THR A 196 -5.32 6.82 -14.24
CA THR A 196 -5.59 7.25 -15.63
C THR A 196 -4.41 6.91 -16.54
N TYR A 197 -3.19 7.25 -16.17
CA TYR A 197 -2.01 7.02 -17.01
C TYR A 197 -1.79 5.53 -17.31
N ILE A 198 -1.85 4.66 -16.30
CA ILE A 198 -1.65 3.21 -16.49
C ILE A 198 -2.73 2.62 -17.41
N SER A 199 -3.97 3.10 -17.35
CA SER A 199 -5.04 2.64 -18.26
C SER A 199 -4.77 2.93 -19.74
N THR A 200 -3.89 3.90 -20.04
CA THR A 200 -3.50 4.24 -21.42
C THR A 200 -2.31 3.43 -21.94
N LEU A 201 -1.61 2.69 -21.07
CA LEU A 201 -0.40 1.96 -21.41
C LEU A 201 -0.69 0.50 -21.74
N PRO A 202 0.00 -0.09 -22.73
CA PRO A 202 0.04 -1.54 -22.90
C PRO A 202 0.57 -2.24 -21.64
N PRO A 203 0.07 -3.44 -21.30
CA PRO A 203 0.47 -4.16 -20.09
C PRO A 203 1.97 -4.48 -20.04
N ASP A 204 2.59 -4.74 -21.18
CA ASP A 204 4.03 -5.07 -21.30
C ASP A 204 4.96 -3.86 -21.27
N THR A 205 4.42 -2.65 -21.03
CA THR A 205 5.23 -1.43 -21.03
C THR A 205 6.22 -1.45 -19.85
N PRO A 206 7.53 -1.30 -20.11
CA PRO A 206 8.53 -1.32 -19.04
C PRO A 206 8.25 -0.21 -18.02
N GLY A 207 8.18 -0.59 -16.74
CA GLY A 207 7.91 0.33 -15.64
C GLY A 207 6.47 0.32 -15.12
N VAL A 208 5.51 -0.28 -15.83
CA VAL A 208 4.10 -0.40 -15.36
C VAL A 208 4.02 -1.11 -14.02
N ASP A 209 4.80 -2.17 -13.81
CA ASP A 209 4.90 -2.84 -12.50
C ASP A 209 5.31 -1.92 -11.37
N VAL A 210 6.23 -0.99 -11.63
CA VAL A 210 6.73 -0.04 -10.63
C VAL A 210 5.68 1.03 -10.36
N LEU A 211 4.99 1.52 -11.39
CA LEU A 211 3.85 2.44 -11.26
C LEU A 211 2.72 1.81 -10.43
N ASN A 212 2.39 0.54 -10.70
CA ASN A 212 1.43 -0.22 -9.91
C ASN A 212 1.90 -0.41 -8.47
N LYS A 213 3.19 -0.70 -8.22
CA LYS A 213 3.76 -0.75 -6.86
C LYS A 213 3.68 0.60 -6.14
N ILE A 214 3.77 1.73 -6.85
CA ILE A 214 3.55 3.07 -6.27
C ILE A 214 2.08 3.24 -5.89
N ARG A 215 1.12 2.92 -6.77
CA ARG A 215 -0.33 2.94 -6.47
C ARG A 215 -0.67 2.08 -5.25
N VAL A 216 -0.17 0.85 -5.20
CA VAL A 216 -0.32 -0.07 -4.06
C VAL A 216 0.22 0.56 -2.77
N SER A 217 1.40 1.18 -2.83
CA SER A 217 2.01 1.79 -1.64
C SER A 217 1.27 3.03 -1.15
N ILE A 218 0.68 3.82 -2.05
CA ILE A 218 -0.17 4.97 -1.73
C ILE A 218 -1.45 4.49 -1.05
N ALA A 219 -2.19 3.58 -1.71
CA ALA A 219 -3.42 3.01 -1.17
C ALA A 219 -3.19 2.34 0.19
N GLY A 220 -2.08 1.61 0.34
CA GLY A 220 -1.71 0.98 1.60
C GLY A 220 -1.52 1.97 2.75
N LEU A 221 -0.95 3.17 2.52
CA LEU A 221 -0.86 4.19 3.57
C LEU A 221 -2.24 4.75 3.93
N VAL A 222 -3.04 5.07 2.90
CA VAL A 222 -4.40 5.61 3.07
C VAL A 222 -5.25 4.67 3.94
N VAL A 223 -5.27 3.38 3.62
CA VAL A 223 -6.01 2.36 4.38
C VAL A 223 -5.48 2.24 5.81
N ALA A 224 -4.14 2.21 5.97
CA ALA A 224 -3.54 2.06 7.29
C ALA A 224 -3.84 3.26 8.21
N VAL A 225 -3.78 4.48 7.68
CA VAL A 225 -4.07 5.69 8.44
C VAL A 225 -5.57 5.84 8.69
N GLN A 226 -6.44 5.55 7.71
CA GLN A 226 -7.88 5.56 7.93
C GLN A 226 -8.29 4.58 9.05
N LYS A 227 -7.64 3.42 9.13
CA LYS A 227 -7.89 2.44 10.20
C LYS A 227 -7.34 2.88 11.55
N ALA A 228 -6.13 3.45 11.59
CA ALA A 228 -5.46 3.83 12.82
C ALA A 228 -5.97 5.16 13.40
N HIS A 229 -6.32 6.12 12.54
CA HIS A 229 -6.70 7.49 12.90
C HIS A 229 -8.00 7.92 12.16
N PRO A 230 -9.13 7.19 12.33
CA PRO A 230 -10.35 7.40 11.55
C PRO A 230 -10.89 8.83 11.62
N ILE A 231 -10.94 9.42 12.82
CA ILE A 231 -11.45 10.79 13.01
C ILE A 231 -10.49 11.85 12.46
N GLU A 232 -9.18 11.63 12.55
CA GLU A 232 -8.20 12.59 12.00
C GLU A 232 -8.14 12.53 10.47
N PHE A 233 -8.52 11.39 9.88
CA PHE A 233 -8.56 11.19 8.43
C PHE A 233 -9.84 11.72 7.76
N ARG A 234 -10.86 12.14 8.54
CA ARG A 234 -12.21 12.50 8.04
C ARG A 234 -12.24 13.43 6.82
N ALA A 235 -11.36 14.42 6.75
CA ALA A 235 -11.32 15.40 5.66
C ALA A 235 -10.94 14.79 4.29
N TYR A 236 -10.34 13.59 4.28
CA TYR A 236 -9.92 12.88 3.06
C TYR A 236 -10.81 11.68 2.74
N LEU A 237 -11.79 11.38 3.59
CA LEU A 237 -12.61 10.18 3.54
C LEU A 237 -13.39 10.07 2.21
N GLY A 238 -14.18 11.09 1.86
CA GLY A 238 -15.04 11.07 0.68
C GLY A 238 -14.29 10.99 -0.66
N PRO A 239 -13.24 11.81 -0.90
CA PRO A 239 -12.46 11.75 -2.12
C PRO A 239 -11.84 10.37 -2.36
N PHE A 240 -11.18 9.77 -1.36
CA PHE A 240 -10.60 8.44 -1.50
C PHE A 240 -11.65 7.36 -1.65
N LEU A 241 -12.77 7.44 -0.92
CA LEU A 241 -13.89 6.49 -1.05
C LEU A 241 -14.41 6.45 -2.49
N THR A 242 -14.69 7.61 -3.07
CA THR A 242 -15.17 7.74 -4.45
C THR A 242 -14.13 7.18 -5.44
N GLN A 243 -12.87 7.60 -5.31
CA GLN A 243 -11.80 7.18 -6.22
C GLN A 243 -11.54 5.67 -6.16
N PHE A 244 -11.58 5.08 -4.96
CA PHE A 244 -11.35 3.64 -4.77
C PHE A 244 -12.53 2.83 -5.29
N TYR A 245 -13.76 3.27 -5.06
CA TYR A 245 -14.95 2.67 -5.66
C TYR A 245 -14.90 2.72 -7.20
N THR A 246 -14.59 3.87 -7.79
CA THR A 246 -14.45 4.00 -9.26
C THR A 246 -13.40 3.03 -9.81
N THR A 247 -12.28 2.87 -9.10
CA THR A 247 -11.21 1.94 -9.50
C THR A 247 -11.66 0.48 -9.39
N LEU A 248 -12.52 0.12 -8.42
CA LEU A 248 -13.09 -1.23 -8.28
C LEU A 248 -14.17 -1.52 -9.35
N THR A 249 -14.94 -0.51 -9.74
CA THR A 249 -15.97 -0.68 -10.78
C THR A 249 -15.38 -0.82 -12.18
N ASP A 250 -14.17 -0.29 -12.41
CA ASP A 250 -13.46 -0.40 -13.69
C ASP A 250 -13.24 -1.88 -14.05
N PRO A 251 -13.63 -2.35 -15.25
CA PRO A 251 -13.36 -3.71 -15.69
C PRO A 251 -11.87 -4.00 -15.94
N ALA A 252 -11.02 -2.98 -16.05
CA ALA A 252 -9.59 -3.15 -16.27
C ALA A 252 -8.94 -3.87 -15.06
N PRO A 253 -8.08 -4.87 -15.31
CA PRO A 253 -7.42 -5.61 -14.23
C PRO A 253 -6.51 -4.69 -13.42
N SER A 254 -6.59 -4.82 -12.10
CA SER A 254 -5.71 -4.16 -11.15
C SER A 254 -4.93 -5.20 -10.36
N PRO A 255 -3.71 -4.88 -9.87
CA PRO A 255 -2.96 -5.83 -9.05
C PRO A 255 -3.74 -6.24 -7.79
N ASP A 256 -3.74 -7.52 -7.44
CA ASP A 256 -4.48 -8.06 -6.28
C ASP A 256 -4.23 -7.29 -4.99
N ARG A 257 -2.96 -6.96 -4.71
CA ARG A 257 -2.62 -6.19 -3.52
C ARG A 257 -3.24 -4.79 -3.50
N LEU A 258 -3.44 -4.19 -4.67
CA LEU A 258 -4.18 -2.93 -4.77
C LEU A 258 -5.65 -3.19 -4.44
N VAL A 259 -6.27 -4.17 -5.08
CA VAL A 259 -7.69 -4.53 -4.86
C VAL A 259 -7.97 -4.81 -3.39
N VAL A 260 -7.10 -5.58 -2.70
CA VAL A 260 -7.19 -5.83 -1.25
C VAL A 260 -7.20 -4.52 -0.46
N HIS A 261 -6.33 -3.56 -0.79
CA HIS A 261 -6.35 -2.24 -0.14
C HIS A 261 -7.64 -1.48 -0.40
N LEU A 262 -8.15 -1.46 -1.63
CA LEU A 262 -9.38 -0.77 -1.97
C LEU A 262 -10.59 -1.38 -1.24
N LEU A 263 -10.76 -2.70 -1.29
CA LEU A 263 -11.82 -3.41 -0.57
C LEU A 263 -11.71 -3.18 0.94
N SER A 264 -10.52 -3.32 1.52
CA SER A 264 -10.27 -3.05 2.94
C SER A 264 -10.64 -1.62 3.34
N TYR A 265 -10.39 -0.64 2.47
CA TYR A 265 -10.78 0.74 2.72
C TYR A 265 -12.30 0.84 2.87
N LEU A 266 -13.05 0.31 1.90
CA LEU A 266 -14.51 0.32 1.94
C LEU A 266 -15.05 -0.42 3.17
N THR A 267 -14.48 -1.58 3.52
CA THR A 267 -14.86 -2.36 4.71
C THR A 267 -14.64 -1.53 5.98
N ASN A 268 -13.48 -0.90 6.11
CA ASN A 268 -13.18 -0.06 7.26
C ASN A 268 -14.09 1.17 7.32
N VAL A 269 -14.55 1.72 6.20
CA VAL A 269 -15.45 2.88 6.20
C VAL A 269 -16.85 2.47 6.65
N VAL A 270 -17.40 1.40 6.05
CA VAL A 270 -18.73 0.89 6.35
C VAL A 270 -18.82 0.42 7.81
N GLY A 271 -17.83 -0.35 8.28
CA GLY A 271 -17.82 -0.92 9.63
C GLY A 271 -17.34 0.02 10.74
N CYS A 272 -16.99 1.28 10.45
CA CYS A 272 -16.48 2.18 11.50
C CYS A 272 -17.60 2.79 12.33
N LEU A 273 -17.76 2.29 13.56
CA LEU A 273 -18.73 2.81 14.53
C LEU A 273 -18.55 4.29 14.86
N LEU A 274 -17.32 4.82 14.76
CA LEU A 274 -17.01 6.23 15.04
C LEU A 274 -17.62 7.19 13.99
N TYR A 275 -17.96 6.69 12.80
CA TYR A 275 -18.64 7.49 11.78
C TYR A 275 -20.17 7.48 11.95
N GLN A 276 -20.70 6.50 12.69
CA GLN A 276 -22.13 6.27 12.83
C GLN A 276 -22.70 6.84 14.13
N GLN A 277 -21.95 6.75 15.23
CA GLN A 277 -22.43 7.09 16.57
C GLN A 277 -22.14 8.56 16.94
N SER A 278 -23.19 9.38 17.05
CA SER A 278 -23.07 10.70 17.69
C SER A 278 -22.81 10.53 19.19
N PRO A 279 -22.05 11.43 19.83
CA PRO A 279 -22.14 11.67 21.27
C PRO A 279 -23.61 11.66 21.76
N SER A 280 -23.87 11.11 22.94
CA SER A 280 -25.24 10.99 23.45
C SER A 280 -25.93 12.36 23.51
N THR A 281 -27.27 12.36 23.46
CA THR A 281 -28.15 13.56 23.49
C THR A 281 -27.89 14.56 24.62
N HIS A 282 -27.01 14.24 25.58
CA HIS A 282 -26.70 15.07 26.75
C HIS A 282 -25.25 15.59 26.80
N ALA A 283 -24.35 15.19 25.89
CA ALA A 283 -22.94 15.59 25.93
C ALA A 283 -22.43 16.00 24.54
N THR A 284 -21.92 17.23 24.42
CA THR A 284 -21.35 17.78 23.18
C THR A 284 -20.02 17.14 22.76
N SER A 285 -19.38 16.40 23.66
CA SER A 285 -18.14 15.66 23.39
C SER A 285 -18.02 14.40 24.25
N ARG A 286 -17.43 13.35 23.68
CA ARG A 286 -17.13 12.06 24.34
C ARG A 286 -15.71 11.63 24.02
N THR A 287 -14.96 11.17 25.03
CA THR A 287 -13.69 10.47 24.80
C THR A 287 -13.98 9.00 24.52
N VAL A 288 -13.51 8.50 23.38
CA VAL A 288 -13.59 7.09 23.00
C VAL A 288 -12.19 6.50 23.02
N ILE A 289 -12.02 5.40 23.76
CA ILE A 289 -10.75 4.68 23.83
C ILE A 289 -10.66 3.78 22.59
N THR A 290 -9.66 3.99 21.76
CA THR A 290 -9.37 3.18 20.57
C THR A 290 -8.03 2.46 20.72
N ALA A 291 -7.73 1.54 19.80
CA ALA A 291 -6.42 0.88 19.77
C ALA A 291 -5.25 1.87 19.54
N ALA A 292 -5.52 3.05 18.97
CA ALA A 292 -4.52 4.11 18.75
C ALA A 292 -4.43 5.12 19.92
N GLY A 293 -5.31 5.01 20.92
CA GLY A 293 -5.39 5.91 22.06
C GLY A 293 -6.75 6.57 22.20
N ASP A 294 -6.80 7.59 23.05
CA ASP A 294 -8.02 8.33 23.36
C ASP A 294 -8.35 9.31 22.23
N VAL A 295 -9.55 9.18 21.67
CA VAL A 295 -10.06 10.07 20.62
C VAL A 295 -11.18 10.92 21.21
N GLN A 296 -11.02 12.24 21.15
CA GLN A 296 -12.11 13.15 21.47
C GLN A 296 -13.05 13.25 20.27
N LEU A 297 -14.29 12.79 20.48
CA LEU A 297 -15.35 12.82 19.49
C LEU A 297 -16.32 13.96 19.80
N THR A 298 -16.76 14.67 18.78
CA THR A 298 -17.78 15.73 18.85
C THR A 298 -18.84 15.47 17.79
N ASP A 299 -20.06 15.97 17.99
CA ASP A 299 -21.15 15.81 17.01
C ASP A 299 -20.75 16.34 15.63
N HIS A 300 -20.12 17.51 15.59
CA HIS A 300 -19.61 18.11 14.35
C HIS A 300 -18.64 17.20 13.59
N MET A 301 -17.74 16.48 14.29
CA MET A 301 -16.82 15.55 13.63
C MET A 301 -17.55 14.35 13.03
N VAL A 302 -18.60 13.85 13.70
CA VAL A 302 -19.42 12.73 13.19
C VAL A 302 -20.24 13.19 11.99
N ASP A 303 -20.83 14.38 12.05
CA ASP A 303 -21.57 14.96 10.93
C ASP A 303 -20.67 15.20 9.72
N GLU A 304 -19.43 15.65 9.93
CA GLU A 304 -18.42 15.76 8.87
C GLU A 304 -18.10 14.40 8.25
N CYS A 305 -17.90 13.35 9.06
CA CYS A 305 -17.70 11.99 8.55
C CYS A 305 -18.90 11.51 7.72
N LYS A 306 -20.13 11.70 8.19
CA LYS A 306 -21.36 11.33 7.47
C LYS A 306 -21.49 12.09 6.14
N ALA A 307 -21.20 13.38 6.14
CA ALA A 307 -21.19 14.19 4.93
C ALA A 307 -20.14 13.70 3.93
N GLN A 308 -18.96 13.31 4.40
CA GLN A 308 -17.88 12.76 3.56
C GLN A 308 -18.20 11.37 3.01
N ILE A 309 -18.87 10.51 3.77
CA ILE A 309 -19.35 9.20 3.29
C ILE A 309 -20.44 9.39 2.23
N GLY A 310 -21.33 10.37 2.43
CA GLY A 310 -22.34 10.77 1.46
C GLY A 310 -23.23 9.61 0.99
N ALA A 311 -23.26 9.38 -0.33
CA ALA A 311 -24.08 8.35 -0.94
C ALA A 311 -23.75 6.94 -0.42
N PHE A 312 -22.50 6.65 -0.04
CA PHE A 312 -22.09 5.34 0.48
C PHE A 312 -22.68 5.01 1.86
N GLY A 313 -23.37 5.95 2.52
CA GLY A 313 -24.04 5.72 3.79
C GLY A 313 -25.56 5.73 3.71
N SER A 314 -26.15 6.06 2.55
CA SER A 314 -27.58 6.33 2.44
C SER A 314 -28.22 6.01 1.08
N ASP A 315 -27.45 5.89 0.01
CA ASP A 315 -27.96 5.53 -1.32
C ASP A 315 -28.05 4.01 -1.45
N MET A 316 -29.27 3.50 -1.38
CA MET A 316 -29.55 2.07 -1.46
C MET A 316 -29.16 1.49 -2.83
N THR A 317 -29.30 2.25 -3.91
CA THR A 317 -28.95 1.76 -5.25
C THR A 317 -27.45 1.56 -5.39
N LEU A 318 -26.67 2.50 -4.85
CA LEU A 318 -25.21 2.40 -4.80
C LEU A 318 -24.76 1.23 -3.91
N LEU A 319 -25.37 1.08 -2.74
CA LEU A 319 -25.05 -0.01 -1.80
C LEU A 319 -25.38 -1.38 -2.38
N SER A 320 -26.54 -1.56 -3.02
CA SER A 320 -26.90 -2.78 -3.72
C SER A 320 -25.94 -3.09 -4.86
N ALA A 321 -25.60 -2.10 -5.69
CA ALA A 321 -24.65 -2.26 -6.79
C ALA A 321 -23.23 -2.62 -6.28
N LEU A 322 -22.79 -2.02 -5.18
CA LEU A 322 -21.53 -2.37 -4.53
C LEU A 322 -21.54 -3.81 -4.00
N LEU A 323 -22.60 -4.21 -3.29
CA LEU A 323 -22.73 -5.57 -2.77
C LEU A 323 -22.71 -6.61 -3.90
N GLU A 324 -23.48 -6.36 -4.97
CA GLU A 324 -23.51 -7.24 -6.14
C GLU A 324 -22.14 -7.30 -6.85
N LEU A 325 -21.44 -6.16 -6.98
CA LEU A 325 -20.08 -6.11 -7.52
C LEU A 325 -19.11 -6.96 -6.70
N VAL A 326 -19.16 -6.85 -5.37
CA VAL A 326 -18.30 -7.61 -4.46
C VAL A 326 -18.50 -9.11 -4.65
N VAL A 327 -19.76 -9.58 -4.67
CA VAL A 327 -20.09 -10.99 -4.87
C VAL A 327 -19.70 -11.46 -6.27
N VAL A 328 -20.20 -10.79 -7.31
CA VAL A 328 -20.12 -11.29 -8.69
C VAL A 328 -18.74 -11.06 -9.32
N ARG A 329 -17.90 -10.17 -8.78
CA ARG A 329 -16.54 -9.95 -9.31
C ARG A 329 -15.45 -10.46 -8.40
N TYR A 330 -15.50 -10.13 -7.11
CA TYR A 330 -14.36 -10.29 -6.21
C TYR A 330 -14.43 -11.54 -5.33
N MET A 331 -15.60 -12.15 -5.16
CA MET A 331 -15.76 -13.44 -4.48
C MET A 331 -15.63 -14.66 -5.40
N ARG A 332 -15.39 -14.46 -6.70
CA ARG A 332 -15.23 -15.56 -7.68
C ARG A 332 -13.87 -16.24 -7.55
N LEU A 333 -13.82 -17.54 -7.84
CA LEU A 333 -12.54 -18.23 -8.08
C LEU A 333 -11.85 -17.64 -9.30
N THR A 334 -10.56 -17.39 -9.18
CA THR A 334 -9.69 -17.00 -10.29
C THR A 334 -9.20 -18.23 -11.05
N PRO A 335 -8.68 -18.07 -12.28
CA PRO A 335 -8.03 -19.17 -12.99
C PRO A 335 -6.86 -19.79 -12.20
N ASP A 336 -6.14 -18.97 -11.42
CA ASP A 336 -5.03 -19.42 -10.58
C ASP A 336 -5.53 -20.26 -9.40
N ASP A 337 -6.68 -19.93 -8.81
CA ASP A 337 -7.31 -20.74 -7.77
C ASP A 337 -7.70 -22.12 -8.32
N ILE A 338 -8.31 -22.16 -9.50
CA ILE A 338 -8.73 -23.40 -10.17
C ILE A 338 -7.50 -24.26 -10.51
N ALA A 339 -6.42 -23.64 -10.98
CA ALA A 339 -5.17 -24.32 -11.27
C ALA A 339 -4.53 -24.91 -10.00
N GLN A 340 -4.46 -24.14 -8.91
CA GLN A 340 -3.93 -24.62 -7.63
C GLN A 340 -4.77 -25.75 -7.05
N TRP A 341 -6.09 -25.64 -7.10
CA TRP A 341 -7.00 -26.71 -6.67
C TRP A 341 -6.80 -27.98 -7.53
N THR A 342 -6.60 -27.84 -8.83
CA THR A 342 -6.38 -28.97 -9.74
C THR A 342 -5.04 -29.68 -9.46
N ASP A 343 -4.00 -28.93 -9.08
CA ASP A 343 -2.65 -29.45 -8.82
C ASP A 343 -2.52 -30.09 -7.42
N ASP A 344 -3.00 -29.40 -6.37
CA ASP A 344 -2.94 -29.85 -4.98
C ASP A 344 -4.22 -29.46 -4.20
N PRO A 345 -5.26 -30.32 -4.21
CA PRO A 345 -6.55 -29.98 -3.59
C PRO A 345 -6.49 -29.89 -2.06
N GLU A 346 -5.68 -30.72 -1.39
CA GLU A 346 -5.54 -30.69 0.06
C GLU A 346 -4.77 -29.44 0.51
N GLY A 347 -3.69 -29.10 -0.20
CA GLY A 347 -2.94 -27.87 0.02
C GLY A 347 -3.79 -26.62 -0.23
N TYR A 348 -4.58 -26.61 -1.31
CA TYR A 348 -5.51 -25.52 -1.60
C TYR A 348 -6.54 -25.34 -0.48
N SER A 349 -7.21 -26.42 -0.05
CA SER A 349 -8.20 -26.34 1.04
C SER A 349 -7.59 -25.81 2.35
N THR A 350 -6.43 -26.34 2.73
CA THR A 350 -5.71 -25.90 3.93
C THR A 350 -5.30 -24.43 3.85
N LEU A 351 -4.87 -23.98 2.67
CA LEU A 351 -4.54 -22.58 2.44
C LEU A 351 -5.77 -21.69 2.60
N GLN A 352 -6.90 -22.02 1.96
CA GLN A 352 -8.13 -21.23 2.04
C GLN A 352 -8.62 -21.04 3.47
N GLU A 353 -8.58 -22.09 4.30
CA GLU A 353 -8.96 -21.99 5.72
C GLU A 353 -8.02 -21.09 6.55
N SER A 354 -6.76 -20.93 6.11
CA SER A 354 -5.76 -20.11 6.79
C SER A 354 -5.70 -18.65 6.31
N LEU A 355 -6.36 -18.34 5.19
CA LEU A 355 -6.30 -17.03 4.57
C LEU A 355 -7.04 -15.99 5.43
N THR A 356 -6.40 -14.85 5.57
CA THR A 356 -6.96 -13.66 6.21
C THR A 356 -7.37 -12.65 5.14
N ALA A 357 -8.18 -11.67 5.52
CA ALA A 357 -8.68 -10.64 4.61
C ALA A 357 -7.57 -9.80 3.94
N ASP A 358 -6.36 -9.77 4.48
CA ASP A 358 -5.20 -9.10 3.87
C ASP A 358 -4.35 -10.03 2.98
N GLY A 359 -4.64 -11.34 2.99
CA GLY A 359 -3.93 -12.38 2.23
C GLY A 359 -4.53 -12.69 0.87
N SER A 360 -5.82 -12.41 0.64
CA SER A 360 -6.52 -12.74 -0.61
C SER A 360 -7.58 -11.71 -0.97
N VAL A 361 -7.76 -11.45 -2.27
CA VAL A 361 -8.85 -10.61 -2.79
C VAL A 361 -10.20 -11.20 -2.42
N ARG A 362 -10.36 -12.53 -2.54
CA ARG A 362 -11.61 -13.24 -2.22
C ARG A 362 -11.97 -13.10 -0.75
N ALA A 363 -11.05 -13.43 0.15
CA ALA A 363 -11.26 -13.28 1.60
C ALA A 363 -11.52 -11.80 2.00
N CYS A 364 -10.87 -10.84 1.33
CA CYS A 364 -11.13 -9.41 1.54
C CYS A 364 -12.55 -9.01 1.11
N ALA A 365 -13.01 -9.55 -0.03
CA ALA A 365 -14.34 -9.31 -0.57
C ALA A 365 -15.43 -9.90 0.33
N GLU A 366 -15.22 -11.10 0.87
CA GLU A 366 -16.11 -11.74 1.85
C GLU A 366 -16.31 -10.84 3.09
N MET A 367 -15.23 -10.26 3.61
CA MET A 367 -15.31 -9.32 4.74
C MET A 367 -16.07 -8.04 4.40
N LEU A 368 -15.90 -7.50 3.19
CA LEU A 368 -16.67 -6.34 2.74
C LEU A 368 -18.15 -6.69 2.60
N TYR A 369 -18.46 -7.84 2.00
CA TYR A 369 -19.82 -8.36 1.84
C TYR A 369 -20.54 -8.46 3.20
N LEU A 370 -19.92 -9.14 4.17
CA LEU A 370 -20.46 -9.26 5.52
C LEU A 370 -20.62 -7.90 6.20
N SER A 371 -19.63 -7.02 6.09
CA SER A 371 -19.70 -5.69 6.70
C SER A 371 -20.82 -4.83 6.12
N LEU A 372 -21.06 -4.91 4.80
CA LEU A 372 -22.18 -4.21 4.14
C LEU A 372 -23.52 -4.75 4.65
N LEU A 373 -23.71 -6.07 4.62
CA LEU A 373 -24.96 -6.70 5.00
C LEU A 373 -25.28 -6.47 6.48
N GLN A 374 -24.30 -6.56 7.39
CA GLN A 374 -24.52 -6.31 8.81
C GLN A 374 -24.84 -4.85 9.12
N THR A 375 -24.26 -3.91 8.36
CA THR A 375 -24.48 -2.47 8.57
C THR A 375 -25.83 -2.01 7.98
N HIS A 376 -26.25 -2.61 6.86
CA HIS A 376 -27.44 -2.20 6.10
C HIS A 376 -28.38 -3.38 5.82
N ARG A 377 -28.61 -4.24 6.83
CA ARG A 377 -29.33 -5.53 6.70
C ARG A 377 -30.65 -5.40 5.95
N ASP A 378 -31.57 -4.60 6.47
CA ASP A 378 -32.92 -4.46 5.91
C ASP A 378 -32.91 -3.96 4.45
N ALA A 379 -31.93 -3.13 4.11
CA ALA A 379 -31.79 -2.56 2.77
C ALA A 379 -31.17 -3.54 1.77
N LEU A 380 -30.22 -4.37 2.22
CA LEU A 380 -29.39 -5.19 1.35
C LEU A 380 -29.86 -6.65 1.24
N THR A 381 -30.63 -7.15 2.22
CA THR A 381 -31.24 -8.48 2.16
C THR A 381 -31.98 -8.74 0.84
N PRO A 382 -32.83 -7.83 0.32
CA PRO A 382 -33.50 -8.05 -0.97
C PRO A 382 -32.55 -8.27 -2.16
N SER A 383 -31.40 -7.59 -2.19
CA SER A 383 -30.38 -7.78 -3.24
C SER A 383 -29.75 -9.17 -3.16
N VAL A 384 -29.43 -9.63 -1.94
CA VAL A 384 -28.88 -10.98 -1.73
C VAL A 384 -29.89 -12.05 -2.16
N LEU A 385 -31.15 -11.92 -1.73
CA LEU A 385 -32.22 -12.84 -2.12
C LEU A 385 -32.47 -12.83 -3.63
N GLY A 386 -32.38 -11.66 -4.28
CA GLY A 386 -32.46 -11.54 -5.73
C GLY A 386 -31.37 -12.33 -6.45
N MET A 387 -30.12 -12.23 -5.99
CA MET A 387 -29.01 -13.04 -6.51
C MET A 387 -29.24 -14.54 -6.29
N MET A 388 -29.65 -14.95 -5.09
CA MET A 388 -29.93 -16.35 -4.76
C MET A 388 -31.05 -16.93 -5.62
N HIS A 389 -32.13 -16.18 -5.82
CA HIS A 389 -33.25 -16.60 -6.68
C HIS A 389 -32.80 -16.75 -8.15
N SER A 390 -32.02 -15.80 -8.65
CA SER A 390 -31.44 -15.87 -10.00
C SER A 390 -30.54 -17.11 -10.16
N THR A 391 -29.69 -17.39 -9.19
CA THR A 391 -28.82 -18.58 -9.19
C THR A 391 -29.63 -19.87 -9.09
N SER A 392 -30.68 -19.90 -8.27
CA SER A 392 -31.58 -21.07 -8.15
C SER A 392 -32.30 -21.37 -9.47
N LYS A 393 -32.77 -20.33 -10.16
CA LYS A 393 -33.38 -20.46 -11.49
C LYS A 393 -32.38 -21.01 -12.52
N TRP A 394 -31.13 -20.57 -12.47
CA TRP A 394 -30.08 -21.11 -13.33
C TRP A 394 -29.74 -22.57 -12.98
N MET A 395 -29.65 -22.94 -11.70
CA MET A 395 -29.37 -24.32 -11.26
C MET A 395 -30.45 -25.31 -11.70
N ALA A 396 -31.70 -24.87 -11.88
CA ALA A 396 -32.78 -25.72 -12.41
C ALA A 396 -32.58 -26.10 -13.89
N SER A 397 -31.80 -25.33 -14.66
CA SER A 397 -31.43 -25.61 -16.05
C SER A 397 -30.06 -25.02 -16.36
N PRO A 398 -28.98 -25.67 -15.85
CA PRO A 398 -27.64 -25.07 -15.86
C PRO A 398 -27.04 -25.08 -17.27
N THR A 399 -26.33 -24.00 -17.58
CA THR A 399 -25.47 -23.88 -18.77
C THR A 399 -24.06 -24.35 -18.44
N SER A 400 -23.33 -24.88 -19.43
CA SER A 400 -21.92 -25.28 -19.26
C SER A 400 -20.93 -24.10 -19.37
N ALA A 401 -21.41 -22.86 -19.37
CA ALA A 401 -20.57 -21.67 -19.47
C ALA A 401 -19.77 -21.48 -18.15
N PRO A 402 -18.43 -21.43 -18.19
CA PRO A 402 -17.61 -21.31 -16.98
C PRO A 402 -17.95 -20.06 -16.15
N ASP A 403 -18.29 -18.95 -16.81
CA ASP A 403 -18.65 -17.71 -16.13
C ASP A 403 -19.94 -17.83 -15.32
N ASP A 404 -20.94 -18.57 -15.82
CA ASP A 404 -22.20 -18.79 -15.11
C ASP A 404 -21.98 -19.68 -13.87
N ILE A 405 -21.14 -20.71 -14.00
CA ILE A 405 -20.77 -21.60 -12.88
C ILE A 405 -20.03 -20.81 -11.79
N LEU A 406 -19.04 -20.00 -12.16
CA LEU A 406 -18.28 -19.19 -11.20
C LEU A 406 -19.13 -18.11 -10.54
N ARG A 407 -20.11 -17.56 -11.27
CA ARG A 407 -21.10 -16.65 -10.68
C ARG A 407 -21.98 -17.38 -9.66
N ALA A 408 -22.46 -18.58 -10.00
CA ALA A 408 -23.27 -19.39 -9.09
C ALA A 408 -22.48 -19.75 -7.82
N ASP A 409 -21.22 -20.18 -7.94
CA ASP A 409 -20.32 -20.44 -6.80
C ASP A 409 -20.22 -19.24 -5.86
N ALA A 410 -19.95 -18.05 -6.40
CA ALA A 410 -19.82 -16.84 -5.59
C ALA A 410 -21.11 -16.48 -4.85
N VAL A 411 -22.28 -16.67 -5.49
CA VAL A 411 -23.58 -16.43 -4.85
C VAL A 411 -23.89 -17.47 -3.78
N LEU A 412 -23.55 -18.75 -4.00
CA LEU A 412 -23.71 -19.80 -2.98
C LEU A 412 -22.78 -19.55 -1.78
N LEU A 413 -21.55 -19.11 -2.02
CA LEU A 413 -20.66 -18.66 -0.95
C LEU A 413 -21.27 -17.50 -0.16
N ALA A 414 -21.80 -16.48 -0.84
CA ALA A 414 -22.47 -15.35 -0.19
C ALA A 414 -23.66 -15.81 0.68
N ALA A 415 -24.49 -16.72 0.16
CA ALA A 415 -25.61 -17.31 0.90
C ALA A 415 -25.13 -18.05 2.16
N GLY A 416 -24.04 -18.85 2.05
CA GLY A 416 -23.44 -19.54 3.18
C GLY A 416 -22.92 -18.59 4.26
N LEU A 417 -22.15 -17.58 3.85
CA LEU A 417 -21.56 -16.57 4.75
C LEU A 417 -22.62 -15.76 5.51
N SER A 418 -23.75 -15.48 4.86
CA SER A 418 -24.84 -14.66 5.42
C SER A 418 -26.04 -15.45 5.92
N SER A 419 -25.92 -16.78 6.06
CA SER A 419 -27.00 -17.66 6.49
C SER A 419 -27.67 -17.20 7.80
N TYR A 420 -26.88 -16.72 8.76
CA TYR A 420 -27.39 -16.15 10.02
C TYR A 420 -28.19 -14.85 9.79
N ASP A 421 -27.65 -13.92 8.99
CA ASP A 421 -28.30 -12.64 8.70
C ASP A 421 -29.58 -12.81 7.88
N LEU A 422 -29.67 -13.87 7.07
CA LEU A 422 -30.81 -14.16 6.20
C LEU A 422 -31.86 -15.07 6.82
N HIS A 423 -31.60 -15.71 7.97
CA HIS A 423 -32.43 -16.78 8.53
C HIS A 423 -33.91 -16.40 8.70
N GLU A 424 -34.21 -15.14 9.05
CA GLU A 424 -35.59 -14.66 9.22
C GLU A 424 -36.28 -14.29 7.89
N SER A 425 -35.50 -14.11 6.82
CA SER A 425 -35.96 -13.64 5.52
C SER A 425 -35.93 -14.70 4.43
N PHE A 426 -35.32 -15.86 4.71
CA PHE A 426 -35.14 -16.95 3.76
C PHE A 426 -35.23 -18.30 4.44
N ASP A 427 -36.04 -19.20 3.88
CA ASP A 427 -36.18 -20.56 4.37
C ASP A 427 -35.13 -21.46 3.70
N PHE A 428 -34.08 -21.78 4.46
CA PHE A 428 -32.95 -22.61 4.02
C PHE A 428 -33.24 -24.11 4.07
N GLU A 429 -34.32 -24.57 4.73
CA GLU A 429 -34.59 -26.02 4.82
C GLU A 429 -35.14 -26.60 3.50
N PRO A 430 -36.05 -25.91 2.77
CA PRO A 430 -36.53 -26.37 1.47
C PRO A 430 -35.63 -26.03 0.29
N TRP A 431 -34.75 -25.02 0.43
CA TRP A 431 -33.83 -24.55 -0.61
C TRP A 431 -32.56 -25.41 -0.66
#